data_AF-A0A7J7YUT3-F1
#
_entry.id   AF-A0A7J7YUT3-F1
#
_cell.length_a   1.000
_cell.length_b   1.000
_cell.length_c   1.000
_cell.angle_alpha   90.00
_cell.angle_beta   90.00
_cell.angle_gamma   90.00
#
_symmetry.space_group_name_H-M   'P 1'
#
loop_
_entity.id
_entity.type
_entity.pdbx_description
1 polymer ?
#
loop_
_entity_poly.entity_id
_entity_poly.type
_entity_poly.pdbx_seq_one_letter_code
_entity_poly.pdbx_strand_id
1 'polypeptide(L)'
;MKTKNRYSNSDNQWPPSTGTSGAACSPGPTPQTERFPYAGPQDLATLLEQIGCLKYLQLFEEQDVDLRIFLTLTESDLKEIGITLFGPKRKMTSAIARWHSSARPPSDALELAYADRLEAEMQELAIQLHKRCEEVEAMRGQVSQEQELRAVVESCLLEQDSTRKDILAQLQETWALAQDAALILDQLQACQAELSARVKQDESPLGAALGPALPTAGRVLCSVTQGLEKLQALNGKENWREP
;
A
#
# COMPACT_ATOMS: atom_id res chain seq x y z
N MET A 1 0.85 -4.59 37.46
CA MET A 1 2.30 -4.29 37.44
C MET A 1 2.61 -3.66 36.07
N LYS A 2 2.79 -2.33 35.96
CA LYS A 2 4.05 -1.61 35.60
C LYS A 2 4.76 -2.23 34.37
N THR A 3 5.10 -1.56 33.26
CA THR A 3 5.69 -0.21 33.04
C THR A 3 5.69 0.09 31.52
N LYS A 4 5.06 1.15 31.01
CA LYS A 4 5.64 2.45 30.56
C LYS A 4 7.10 2.41 30.07
N ASN A 5 7.32 2.66 28.77
CA ASN A 5 8.58 3.22 28.28
C ASN A 5 8.32 4.44 27.37
N ARG A 6 8.99 5.53 27.70
CA ARG A 6 8.92 6.88 27.14
C ARG A 6 10.36 7.22 26.78
N TYR A 7 10.66 7.49 25.52
CA TYR A 7 11.94 8.08 25.13
C TYR A 7 11.72 9.51 24.67
N SER A 8 12.25 10.43 25.48
CA SER A 8 12.55 11.82 25.14
C SER A 8 14.00 11.87 24.63
N ASN A 9 14.30 12.76 23.68
CA ASN A 9 15.57 13.49 23.69
C ASN A 9 15.44 14.84 22.95
N SER A 10 15.88 15.90 23.63
CA SER A 10 16.08 17.28 23.16
C SER A 10 17.21 17.32 22.10
N ASP A 11 17.55 18.38 21.37
CA ASP A 11 17.61 19.83 21.60
C ASP A 11 17.97 20.45 20.22
N ASN A 12 17.58 21.70 19.93
CA ASN A 12 18.32 22.63 19.07
C ASN A 12 17.59 23.99 19.06
N GLN A 13 17.87 24.74 20.12
CA GLN A 13 17.42 26.10 20.38
C GLN A 13 18.33 27.07 19.59
N TRP A 14 17.75 27.89 18.70
CA TRP A 14 18.46 28.99 18.03
C TRP A 14 18.60 30.18 18.99
N PRO A 15 19.73 30.93 19.00
CA PRO A 15 19.87 32.11 19.84
C PRO A 15 19.30 33.37 19.15
N PRO A 16 18.78 34.36 19.90
CA PRO A 16 18.46 35.67 19.37
C PRO A 16 19.67 36.61 19.50
N SER A 17 20.00 37.36 18.45
CA SER A 17 21.03 38.41 18.52
C SER A 17 20.41 39.76 18.85
N THR A 18 20.82 40.31 19.99
CA THR A 18 20.48 41.64 20.49
C THR A 18 21.67 42.60 20.26
N GLY A 19 21.41 43.73 19.59
CA GLY A 19 21.85 45.08 19.98
C GLY A 19 23.33 45.52 19.92
N THR A 20 23.55 46.54 19.07
CA THR A 20 24.19 47.86 19.35
C THR A 20 25.68 48.15 19.06
N SER A 21 25.83 49.32 18.41
CA SER A 21 26.93 50.31 18.46
C SER A 21 28.13 50.22 17.51
N GLY A 22 27.97 50.91 16.36
CA GLY A 22 28.76 52.09 15.96
C GLY A 22 30.30 52.05 15.93
N ALA A 23 30.87 52.10 14.73
CA ALA A 23 32.10 52.84 14.44
C ALA A 23 32.17 53.16 12.92
N ALA A 24 32.29 54.44 12.60
CA ALA A 24 32.51 54.97 11.26
C ALA A 24 33.99 54.82 10.86
N CYS A 25 34.27 54.50 9.59
CA CYS A 25 35.49 54.86 8.86
C CYS A 25 35.25 54.77 7.33
N SER A 26 35.43 55.93 6.69
CA SER A 26 35.53 56.35 5.28
C SER A 26 35.42 55.35 4.09
N PRO A 27 34.83 55.80 2.95
CA PRO A 27 34.83 55.07 1.69
C PRO A 27 36.15 55.29 0.93
N GLY A 28 36.90 54.23 0.67
CA GLY A 28 37.95 54.23 -0.36
C GLY A 28 37.31 54.06 -1.75
N PRO A 29 37.81 54.73 -2.81
CA PRO A 29 37.24 54.59 -4.14
C PRO A 29 37.62 53.23 -4.70
N THR A 30 36.70 52.26 -4.63
CA THR A 30 36.72 51.12 -5.53
C THR A 30 36.49 51.64 -6.95
N PRO A 31 37.22 51.16 -7.97
CA PRO A 31 36.85 51.46 -9.34
C PRO A 31 35.46 50.85 -9.54
N GLN A 32 34.45 51.72 -9.52
CA GLN A 32 33.15 51.39 -10.07
C GLN A 32 33.40 51.10 -11.53
N THR A 33 33.56 49.81 -11.86
CA THR A 33 33.18 49.34 -13.17
C THR A 33 31.70 49.64 -13.24
N GLU A 34 31.39 50.78 -13.85
CA GLU A 34 30.05 51.21 -14.18
C GLU A 34 29.35 50.02 -14.82
N ARG A 35 28.50 49.35 -14.03
CA ARG A 35 27.46 48.51 -14.59
C ARG A 35 26.53 49.50 -15.28
N PHE A 36 26.84 49.79 -16.54
CA PHE A 36 25.81 50.21 -17.45
C PHE A 36 24.71 49.14 -17.35
N PRO A 37 23.47 49.49 -16.97
CA PRO A 37 22.35 48.63 -17.29
C PRO A 37 22.44 48.41 -18.79
N TYR A 38 22.53 47.15 -19.21
CA TYR A 38 22.53 46.80 -20.63
C TYR A 38 21.19 47.28 -21.19
N ALA A 39 21.15 48.52 -21.68
CA ALA A 39 20.14 48.96 -22.60
C ALA A 39 20.26 48.02 -23.79
N GLY A 40 19.17 47.33 -24.15
CA GLY A 40 19.15 46.49 -25.35
C GLY A 40 19.64 47.27 -26.58
N PRO A 41 19.88 46.59 -27.70
CA PRO A 41 20.33 47.24 -28.91
C PRO A 41 19.43 48.45 -29.22
N GLN A 42 20.06 49.61 -29.41
CA GLN A 42 19.36 50.89 -29.56
C GLN A 42 18.75 51.02 -30.97
N ASP A 43 19.35 50.32 -31.94
CA ASP A 43 18.94 50.26 -33.33
C ASP A 43 19.22 48.88 -33.95
N LEU A 44 18.67 48.65 -35.15
CA LEU A 44 18.79 47.38 -35.87
C LEU A 44 20.24 47.10 -36.29
N ALA A 45 20.98 48.14 -36.66
CA ALA A 45 22.38 48.04 -37.07
C ALA A 45 23.26 47.45 -35.97
N THR A 46 23.17 47.97 -34.73
CA THR A 46 23.94 47.48 -33.58
C THR A 46 23.59 46.03 -33.26
N LEU A 47 22.30 45.66 -33.34
CA LEU A 47 21.88 44.27 -33.12
C LEU A 47 22.48 43.33 -34.17
N LEU A 48 22.43 43.71 -35.45
CA LEU A 48 22.97 42.91 -36.55
C LEU A 48 24.49 42.80 -36.49
N GLU A 49 25.20 43.86 -36.08
CA GLU A 49 26.64 43.82 -35.85
C GLU A 49 27.01 42.84 -34.74
N GLN A 50 26.32 42.89 -33.59
CA GLN A 50 26.57 42.03 -32.44
C GLN A 50 26.42 40.54 -32.79
N ILE A 51 25.50 40.17 -33.69
CA ILE A 51 25.31 38.78 -34.14
C ILE A 51 26.15 38.43 -35.39
N GLY A 52 26.97 39.36 -35.88
CA GLY A 52 27.83 39.19 -37.06
C GLY A 52 27.05 39.05 -38.37
N CYS A 53 25.92 39.76 -38.48
CA CYS A 53 25.01 39.78 -39.62
C CYS A 53 24.79 41.18 -40.22
N LEU A 54 25.61 42.17 -39.86
CA LEU A 54 25.50 43.57 -40.33
C LEU A 54 25.37 43.70 -41.86
N LYS A 55 26.03 42.82 -42.62
CA LYS A 55 25.96 42.80 -44.09
C LYS A 55 24.56 42.62 -44.69
N TYR A 56 23.58 42.21 -43.90
CA TYR A 56 22.18 42.07 -44.34
C TYR A 56 21.32 43.28 -44.00
N LEU A 57 21.87 44.30 -43.33
CA LEU A 57 21.13 45.50 -42.91
C LEU A 57 20.40 46.16 -44.09
N GLN A 58 21.07 46.26 -45.25
CA GLN A 58 20.50 46.86 -46.45
C GLN A 58 19.19 46.17 -46.92
N LEU A 59 19.08 44.85 -46.77
CA LEU A 59 17.85 44.12 -47.15
C LEU A 59 16.65 44.50 -46.27
N PHE A 60 16.90 44.89 -45.03
CA PHE A 60 15.87 45.34 -44.11
C PHE A 60 15.50 46.81 -44.37
N GLU A 61 16.49 47.66 -44.67
CA GLU A 61 16.25 49.07 -45.02
C GLU A 61 15.45 49.22 -46.32
N GLU A 62 15.75 48.39 -47.34
CA GLU A 62 15.00 48.37 -48.61
C GLU A 62 13.53 47.99 -48.45
N GLN A 63 13.18 47.27 -47.38
CA GLN A 63 11.82 46.83 -47.05
C GLN A 63 11.20 47.65 -45.90
N ASP A 64 11.83 48.75 -45.50
CA ASP A 64 11.40 49.62 -44.39
C ASP A 64 11.19 48.88 -43.05
N VAL A 65 12.08 47.91 -42.76
CA VAL A 65 12.07 47.12 -41.54
C VAL A 65 12.98 47.76 -40.49
N ASP A 66 12.38 48.39 -39.50
CA ASP A 66 13.08 48.91 -38.32
C ASP A 66 13.35 47.81 -37.26
N LEU A 67 14.06 48.17 -36.18
CA LEU A 67 14.37 47.25 -35.08
C LEU A 67 13.10 46.63 -34.48
N ARG A 68 12.02 47.40 -34.34
CA ARG A 68 10.78 46.93 -33.71
C ARG A 68 10.12 45.86 -34.58
N ILE A 69 10.03 46.10 -35.89
CA ILE A 69 9.48 45.16 -36.86
C ILE A 69 10.36 43.92 -36.94
N PHE A 70 11.69 44.09 -37.02
CA PHE A 70 12.65 42.98 -37.07
C PHE A 70 12.43 41.99 -35.92
N LEU A 71 12.18 42.49 -34.71
CA LEU A 71 11.95 41.67 -33.53
C LEU A 71 10.62 40.90 -33.52
N THR A 72 9.73 41.18 -34.46
CA THR A 72 8.48 40.42 -34.63
C THR A 72 8.58 39.35 -35.72
N LEU A 73 9.67 39.37 -36.49
CA LEU A 73 9.83 38.47 -37.64
C LEU A 73 10.04 37.03 -37.22
N THR A 74 9.42 36.14 -37.98
CA THR A 74 9.59 34.70 -37.89
C THR A 74 10.60 34.20 -38.92
N GLU A 75 10.93 32.91 -38.87
CA GLU A 75 11.83 32.32 -39.85
C GLU A 75 11.30 32.45 -41.30
N SER A 76 9.98 32.38 -41.52
CA SER A 76 9.39 32.56 -42.86
C SER A 76 9.59 33.97 -43.37
N ASP A 77 9.35 34.97 -42.54
CA ASP A 77 9.45 36.38 -42.94
C ASP A 77 10.89 36.74 -43.32
N LEU A 78 11.86 36.20 -42.58
CA LEU A 78 13.28 36.35 -42.93
C LEU A 78 13.62 35.73 -44.30
N LYS A 79 12.96 34.62 -44.70
CA LYS A 79 13.14 34.04 -46.04
C LYS A 79 12.56 34.95 -47.11
N GLU A 80 11.39 35.55 -46.86
CA GLU A 80 10.72 36.47 -47.80
C GLU A 80 11.53 37.76 -48.00
N ILE A 81 12.18 38.26 -46.94
CA ILE A 81 13.11 39.41 -47.01
C ILE A 81 14.41 39.07 -47.77
N GLY A 82 14.71 37.78 -47.98
CA GLY A 82 15.86 37.32 -48.76
C GLY A 82 17.00 36.69 -47.95
N ILE A 83 16.79 36.44 -46.65
CA ILE A 83 17.75 35.70 -45.80
C ILE A 83 17.58 34.19 -46.01
N THR A 84 18.15 33.69 -47.11
CA THR A 84 18.02 32.28 -47.52
C THR A 84 19.03 31.35 -46.84
N LEU A 85 20.17 31.89 -46.39
CA LEU A 85 21.23 31.10 -45.76
C LEU A 85 20.85 30.66 -44.34
N PHE A 86 21.06 29.38 -44.06
CA PHE A 86 20.74 28.77 -42.77
C PHE A 86 21.41 29.47 -41.57
N GLY A 87 22.71 29.75 -41.67
CA GLY A 87 23.48 30.34 -40.56
C GLY A 87 22.98 31.73 -40.12
N PRO A 88 22.96 32.74 -41.00
CA PRO A 88 22.41 34.06 -40.70
C PRO A 88 20.97 34.02 -40.21
N LYS A 89 20.11 33.22 -40.87
CA LYS A 89 18.71 33.03 -40.48
C LYS A 89 18.59 32.49 -39.05
N ARG A 90 19.36 31.45 -38.71
CA ARG A 90 19.39 30.88 -37.35
C ARG A 90 19.87 31.91 -36.32
N LYS A 91 20.92 32.68 -36.63
CA LYS A 91 21.44 33.75 -35.76
C LYS A 91 20.39 34.83 -35.48
N MET A 92 19.68 35.28 -36.52
CA MET A 92 18.63 36.29 -36.40
C MET A 92 17.44 35.77 -35.59
N THR A 93 16.90 34.59 -35.92
CA THR A 93 15.77 33.99 -35.16
C THR A 93 16.15 33.74 -33.69
N SER A 94 17.38 33.28 -33.42
CA SER A 94 17.87 33.12 -32.05
C SER A 94 18.02 34.44 -31.31
N ALA A 95 18.44 35.52 -31.98
CA ALA A 95 18.52 36.85 -31.38
C ALA A 95 17.13 37.41 -31.02
N ILE A 96 16.14 37.22 -31.91
CA ILE A 96 14.75 37.60 -31.68
C ILE A 96 14.16 36.85 -30.47
N ALA A 97 14.30 35.52 -30.44
CA ALA A 97 13.80 34.71 -29.33
C ALA A 97 14.45 35.11 -27.98
N ARG A 98 15.76 35.39 -28.00
CA ARG A 98 16.50 35.80 -26.79
C ARG A 98 16.08 37.18 -26.28
N TRP A 99 15.73 38.11 -27.17
CA TRP A 99 15.17 39.39 -26.75
C TRP A 99 13.79 39.15 -26.10
N HIS A 100 12.87 38.42 -26.71
CA HIS A 100 11.57 38.15 -26.08
C HIS A 100 11.64 37.44 -24.73
N SER A 101 12.67 36.62 -24.48
CA SER A 101 12.89 35.98 -23.19
C SER A 101 13.68 36.83 -22.18
N SER A 102 14.00 38.09 -22.50
CA SER A 102 14.91 38.97 -21.73
C SER A 102 16.24 38.29 -21.38
N ALA A 103 16.69 37.34 -22.21
CA ALA A 103 17.85 36.50 -21.94
C ALA A 103 19.15 37.21 -22.36
N ARG A 104 20.00 37.47 -21.37
CA ARG A 104 21.34 38.05 -21.57
C ARG A 104 22.21 37.16 -22.48
N PRO A 105 23.13 37.71 -23.29
CA PRO A 105 24.17 36.90 -23.93
C PRO A 105 25.02 36.17 -22.88
N PRO A 106 25.35 34.88 -23.06
CA PRO A 106 26.29 34.20 -22.19
C PRO A 106 27.67 34.84 -22.44
N SER A 107 28.09 35.70 -21.52
CA SER A 107 29.33 36.47 -21.63
C SER A 107 30.33 36.15 -20.52
N ASP A 108 29.92 35.51 -19.42
CA ASP A 108 30.77 35.31 -18.24
C ASP A 108 31.01 33.84 -17.93
N ALA A 109 32.29 33.44 -17.84
CA ALA A 109 32.72 32.09 -17.44
C ALA A 109 32.18 31.68 -16.04
N LEU A 110 31.90 32.66 -15.19
CA LEU A 110 31.28 32.45 -13.87
C LEU A 110 29.79 32.06 -13.97
N GLU A 111 29.06 32.61 -14.94
CA GLU A 111 27.65 32.25 -15.18
C GLU A 111 27.53 30.81 -15.67
N LEU A 112 28.47 30.37 -16.52
CA LEU A 112 28.52 28.98 -17.01
C LEU A 112 28.84 28.00 -15.87
N ALA A 113 29.86 28.27 -15.05
CA ALA A 113 30.19 27.43 -13.89
C ALA A 113 29.06 27.34 -12.86
N TYR A 114 28.28 28.41 -12.71
CA TYR A 114 27.07 28.41 -11.87
C TYR A 114 25.97 27.51 -12.47
N ALA A 115 25.73 27.61 -13.78
CA ALA A 115 24.77 26.76 -14.47
C ALA A 115 25.15 25.27 -14.37
N ASP A 116 26.43 24.92 -14.59
CA ASP A 116 26.94 23.55 -14.48
C ASP A 116 26.75 22.98 -13.07
N ARG A 117 27.02 23.79 -12.02
CA ARG A 117 26.79 23.35 -10.63
C ARG A 117 25.32 23.09 -10.36
N LEU A 118 24.44 23.99 -10.81
CA LEU A 118 23.00 23.82 -10.63
C LEU A 118 22.48 22.58 -11.39
N GLU A 119 23.00 22.32 -12.58
CA GLU A 119 22.65 21.14 -13.35
C GLU A 119 23.10 19.85 -12.62
N ALA A 120 24.30 19.83 -12.06
CA ALA A 120 24.78 18.69 -11.26
C ALA A 120 23.93 18.47 -10.00
N GLU A 121 23.55 19.54 -9.29
CA GLU A 121 22.64 19.46 -8.14
C GLU A 121 21.26 18.91 -8.54
N MET A 122 20.73 19.34 -9.69
CA MET A 122 19.46 18.84 -10.20
C MET A 122 19.52 17.36 -10.57
N GLN A 123 20.61 16.93 -11.21
CA GLN A 123 20.83 15.51 -11.56
C GLN A 123 20.95 14.63 -10.30
N GLU A 124 21.67 15.09 -9.29
CA GLU A 124 21.78 14.38 -8.00
C GLU A 124 20.42 14.23 -7.32
N LEU A 125 19.63 15.30 -7.25
CA LEU A 125 18.27 15.24 -6.69
C LEU A 125 17.35 14.29 -7.49
N ALA A 126 17.48 14.25 -8.82
CA ALA A 126 16.72 13.33 -9.66
C ALA A 126 17.08 11.86 -9.37
N ILE A 127 18.37 11.55 -9.17
CA ILE A 127 18.84 10.21 -8.78
C ILE A 127 18.28 9.83 -7.40
N GLN A 128 18.33 10.75 -6.43
CA GLN A 128 17.80 10.50 -5.09
C GLN A 128 16.29 10.25 -5.11
N LEU A 129 15.54 11.03 -5.89
CA LEU A 129 14.10 10.81 -6.06
C LEU A 129 13.82 9.43 -6.64
N HIS A 130 14.52 9.06 -7.72
CA HIS A 130 14.34 7.75 -8.35
C HIS A 130 14.60 6.60 -7.37
N LYS A 131 15.72 6.66 -6.64
CA LYS A 131 16.06 5.68 -5.61
C LYS A 131 14.97 5.57 -4.53
N ARG A 132 14.42 6.71 -4.07
CA ARG A 132 13.34 6.71 -3.08
C ARG A 132 12.03 6.14 -3.63
N CYS A 133 11.72 6.40 -4.90
CA CYS A 133 10.57 5.79 -5.56
C CYS A 133 10.71 4.26 -5.63
N GLU A 134 11.87 3.76 -6.04
CA GLU A 134 12.16 2.31 -6.07
C GLU A 134 12.04 1.67 -4.69
N GLU A 135 12.59 2.30 -3.64
CA GLU A 135 12.46 1.82 -2.26
C GLU A 135 10.98 1.74 -1.82
N VAL A 136 10.18 2.77 -2.13
CA VAL A 136 8.74 2.80 -1.80
C VAL A 136 7.97 1.73 -2.55
N GLU A 137 8.27 1.52 -3.84
CA GLU A 137 7.63 0.48 -4.65
C GLU A 137 7.97 -0.92 -4.15
N ALA A 138 9.23 -1.16 -3.76
CA ALA A 138 9.66 -2.43 -3.17
C ALA A 138 8.94 -2.72 -1.84
N MET A 139 8.88 -1.73 -0.93
CA MET A 139 8.17 -1.87 0.34
C MET A 139 6.66 -2.07 0.14
N ARG A 140 6.06 -1.37 -0.83
CA ARG A 140 4.66 -1.60 -1.22
C ARG A 140 4.43 -3.03 -1.67
N GLY A 141 5.33 -3.58 -2.49
CA GLY A 141 5.29 -4.97 -2.92
C GLY A 141 5.30 -5.94 -1.74
N GLN A 142 6.20 -5.73 -0.78
CA GLN A 142 6.26 -6.54 0.45
C GLN A 142 4.97 -6.47 1.28
N VAL A 143 4.42 -5.26 1.47
CA VAL A 143 3.16 -5.09 2.21
C VAL A 143 2.00 -5.79 1.51
N SER A 144 1.93 -5.74 0.18
CA SER A 144 0.91 -6.46 -0.61
C SER A 144 1.03 -7.97 -0.41
N GLN A 145 2.25 -8.51 -0.50
CA GLN A 145 2.50 -9.93 -0.28
C GLN A 145 2.10 -10.38 1.13
N GLU A 146 2.44 -9.59 2.16
CA GLU A 146 2.04 -9.86 3.54
C GLU A 146 0.52 -9.81 3.73
N GLN A 147 -0.18 -8.92 3.03
CA GLN A 147 -1.64 -8.86 3.08
C GLN A 147 -2.28 -10.11 2.46
N GLU A 148 -1.76 -10.59 1.32
CA GLU A 148 -2.23 -11.83 0.68
C GLU A 148 -1.98 -13.04 1.57
N LEU A 149 -0.78 -13.17 2.14
CA LEU A 149 -0.46 -14.26 3.06
C LEU A 149 -1.35 -14.22 4.31
N ARG A 150 -1.58 -13.04 4.88
CA ARG A 150 -2.49 -12.87 6.02
C ARG A 150 -3.91 -13.31 5.67
N ALA A 151 -4.43 -12.92 4.51
CA ALA A 151 -5.77 -13.31 4.07
C ALA A 151 -5.91 -14.85 3.94
N VAL A 152 -4.89 -15.52 3.40
CA VAL A 152 -4.86 -17.00 3.31
C VAL A 152 -4.90 -17.63 4.71
N VAL A 153 -4.04 -17.15 5.63
CA VAL A 153 -3.99 -17.68 7.00
C VAL A 153 -5.31 -17.45 7.74
N GLU A 154 -5.87 -16.25 7.63
CA GLU A 154 -7.17 -15.92 8.23
C GLU A 154 -8.29 -16.82 7.70
N SER A 155 -8.31 -17.08 6.38
CA SER A 155 -9.28 -18.01 5.78
C SER A 155 -9.16 -19.42 6.34
N CYS A 156 -7.93 -19.96 6.44
CA CYS A 156 -7.70 -21.30 7.00
C CYS A 156 -8.15 -21.40 8.46
N LEU A 157 -7.88 -20.35 9.26
CA LEU A 157 -8.29 -20.32 10.66
C LEU A 157 -9.81 -20.23 10.81
N LEU A 158 -10.49 -19.46 9.96
CA LEU A 158 -11.95 -19.38 9.96
C LEU A 158 -12.59 -20.71 9.57
N GLU A 159 -12.04 -21.40 8.56
CA GLU A 159 -12.48 -22.74 8.17
C GLU A 159 -12.30 -23.74 9.33
N GLN A 160 -11.14 -23.73 10.00
CA GLN A 160 -10.90 -24.58 11.16
C GLN A 160 -11.85 -24.27 12.34
N ASP A 161 -12.14 -23.00 12.63
CA ASP A 161 -13.06 -22.61 13.69
C ASP A 161 -14.50 -23.05 13.39
N SER A 162 -14.94 -22.92 12.13
CA SER A 162 -16.26 -23.38 11.69
C SER A 162 -16.41 -24.90 11.80
N THR A 163 -15.44 -25.66 11.29
CA THR A 163 -15.45 -27.14 11.38
C THR A 163 -15.42 -27.61 12.84
N ARG A 164 -14.66 -26.95 13.72
CA ARG A 164 -14.67 -27.26 15.16
C ARG A 164 -16.05 -27.03 15.78
N LYS A 165 -16.70 -25.91 15.46
CA LYS A 165 -18.05 -25.61 15.95
C LYS A 165 -19.07 -26.63 15.47
N ASP A 166 -18.98 -27.05 14.22
CA ASP A 166 -19.86 -28.08 13.64
C ASP A 166 -19.70 -29.42 14.36
N ILE A 167 -18.45 -29.84 14.62
CA ILE A 167 -18.16 -31.08 15.38
C ILE A 167 -18.73 -30.99 16.80
N LEU A 168 -18.55 -29.85 17.47
CA LEU A 168 -19.09 -29.65 18.82
C LEU A 168 -20.63 -29.71 18.83
N ALA A 169 -21.28 -29.12 17.83
CA ALA A 169 -22.73 -29.17 17.69
C ALA A 169 -23.22 -30.61 17.44
N GLN A 170 -22.54 -31.36 16.56
CA GLN A 170 -22.85 -32.76 16.31
C GLN A 170 -22.67 -33.62 17.57
N LEU A 171 -21.58 -33.40 18.32
CA LEU A 171 -21.34 -34.12 19.57
C LEU A 171 -22.46 -33.83 20.58
N GLN A 172 -22.89 -32.58 20.71
CA GLN A 172 -23.99 -32.21 21.60
C GLN A 172 -25.32 -32.87 21.20
N GLU A 173 -25.63 -32.93 19.91
CA GLU A 173 -26.82 -33.61 19.40
C GLU A 173 -26.77 -35.11 19.65
N THR A 174 -25.64 -35.77 19.34
CA THR A 174 -25.46 -37.21 19.61
C THR A 174 -25.54 -37.52 21.11
N TRP A 175 -25.04 -36.65 21.97
CA TRP A 175 -25.14 -36.78 23.41
C TRP A 175 -26.59 -36.65 23.93
N ALA A 176 -27.39 -35.75 23.34
CA ALA A 176 -28.81 -35.65 23.64
C ALA A 176 -29.56 -36.93 23.23
N LEU A 177 -29.32 -37.42 22.01
CA LEU A 177 -29.92 -38.66 21.51
C LEU A 177 -29.54 -39.88 22.37
N ALA A 178 -28.28 -39.95 22.82
CA ALA A 178 -27.83 -41.04 23.68
C ALA A 178 -28.52 -41.03 25.05
N GLN A 179 -28.77 -39.86 25.63
CA GLN A 179 -29.52 -39.74 26.88
C GLN A 179 -31.00 -40.12 26.71
N ASP A 180 -31.63 -39.68 25.63
CA ASP A 180 -33.01 -40.06 25.33
C ASP A 180 -33.13 -41.59 25.18
N ALA A 181 -32.17 -42.20 24.47
CA ALA A 181 -32.10 -43.65 24.34
C ALA A 181 -31.88 -44.35 25.69
N ALA A 182 -31.00 -43.83 26.55
CA ALA A 182 -30.78 -44.38 27.89
C ALA A 182 -32.05 -44.34 28.74
N LEU A 183 -32.80 -43.23 28.70
CA LEU A 183 -34.06 -43.07 29.41
C LEU A 183 -35.13 -44.06 28.92
N ILE A 184 -35.20 -44.32 27.61
CA ILE A 184 -36.08 -45.35 27.04
C ILE A 184 -35.68 -46.75 27.52
N LEU A 185 -34.37 -47.05 27.56
CA LEU A 185 -33.88 -48.33 28.06
C LEU A 185 -34.25 -48.56 29.53
N ASP A 186 -34.10 -47.55 30.37
CA ASP A 186 -34.49 -47.61 31.79
C ASP A 186 -36.00 -47.87 31.94
N GLN A 187 -36.84 -47.20 31.12
CA GLN A 187 -38.29 -47.45 31.09
C GLN A 187 -38.62 -48.89 30.67
N LEU A 188 -37.98 -49.41 29.62
CA LEU A 188 -38.18 -50.78 29.17
C LEU A 188 -37.77 -51.80 30.24
N GLN A 189 -36.66 -51.56 30.95
CA GLN A 189 -36.24 -52.40 32.07
C GLN A 189 -37.26 -52.37 33.22
N ALA A 190 -37.81 -51.20 33.55
CA ALA A 190 -38.85 -51.07 34.56
C ALA A 190 -40.13 -51.85 34.17
N CYS A 191 -40.60 -51.69 32.93
CA CYS A 191 -41.76 -52.45 32.41
C CYS A 191 -41.50 -53.96 32.42
N GLN A 192 -40.30 -54.39 32.04
CA GLN A 192 -39.90 -55.79 32.09
C GLN A 192 -39.95 -56.34 33.53
N ALA A 193 -39.41 -55.59 34.49
CA ALA A 193 -39.41 -55.97 35.89
C ALA A 193 -40.85 -56.13 36.41
N GLU A 194 -41.75 -55.21 36.09
CA GLU A 194 -43.17 -55.28 36.47
C GLU A 194 -43.86 -56.53 35.88
N LEU A 195 -43.74 -56.75 34.56
CA LEU A 195 -44.32 -57.92 33.90
C LEU A 195 -43.78 -59.23 34.48
N SER A 196 -42.47 -59.29 34.76
CA SER A 196 -41.85 -60.46 35.38
C SER A 196 -42.35 -60.73 36.79
N ALA A 197 -42.64 -59.67 37.57
CA ALA A 197 -43.21 -59.79 38.89
C ALA A 197 -44.66 -60.32 38.83
N ARG A 198 -45.46 -59.84 37.86
CA ARG A 198 -46.84 -60.32 37.65
C ARG A 198 -46.89 -61.79 37.24
N VAL A 199 -46.03 -62.22 36.32
CA VAL A 199 -45.94 -63.65 35.91
C VAL A 199 -45.58 -64.56 37.09
N LYS A 200 -44.64 -64.14 37.96
CA LYS A 200 -44.27 -64.91 39.15
C LYS A 200 -45.40 -65.00 40.19
N GLN A 201 -46.29 -64.00 40.24
CA GLN A 201 -47.46 -64.02 41.12
C GLN A 201 -48.57 -64.93 40.59
N ASP A 202 -48.71 -65.06 39.26
CA ASP A 202 -49.70 -65.95 38.62
C ASP A 202 -49.34 -67.45 38.72
N GLU A 203 -48.05 -67.80 38.87
CA GLU A 203 -47.61 -69.19 39.06
C GLU A 203 -47.76 -69.73 40.50
N SER A 204 -48.33 -68.95 41.44
CA SER A 204 -48.48 -69.39 42.84
C SER A 204 -49.70 -68.75 43.55
N PRO A 205 -50.71 -69.49 44.04
CA PRO A 205 -50.96 -70.93 43.96
C PRO A 205 -52.35 -71.28 43.40
N LEU A 206 -52.42 -71.91 42.23
CA LEU A 206 -53.50 -72.87 41.97
C LEU A 206 -53.07 -73.96 40.98
N GLY A 207 -52.80 -75.14 41.52
CA GLY A 207 -53.15 -76.40 40.86
C GLY A 207 -52.15 -76.93 39.84
N ALA A 208 -51.57 -78.06 40.21
CA ALA A 208 -50.98 -79.03 39.29
C ALA A 208 -51.85 -79.26 38.02
N ALA A 209 -51.15 -79.54 36.92
CA ALA A 209 -51.63 -80.03 35.62
C ALA A 209 -52.13 -78.98 34.61
N LEU A 210 -51.26 -78.58 33.67
CA LEU A 210 -51.26 -79.07 32.27
C LEU A 210 -50.32 -78.22 31.37
N GLY A 211 -49.42 -78.89 30.64
CA GLY A 211 -49.04 -78.51 29.27
C GLY A 211 -47.89 -77.50 29.06
N PRO A 212 -46.83 -77.85 28.31
CA PRO A 212 -45.66 -77.00 28.11
C PRO A 212 -45.87 -76.05 26.92
N ALA A 213 -46.16 -74.77 27.20
CA ALA A 213 -46.14 -73.74 26.14
C ALA A 213 -45.43 -72.43 26.53
N LEU A 214 -44.98 -72.27 27.78
CA LEU A 214 -44.24 -71.10 28.25
C LEU A 214 -42.69 -71.03 28.05
N PRO A 215 -41.94 -72.04 27.51
CA PRO A 215 -40.48 -71.90 27.43
C PRO A 215 -39.99 -70.77 26.51
N THR A 216 -40.80 -70.38 25.52
CA THR A 216 -40.43 -69.44 24.47
C THR A 216 -40.39 -67.99 24.98
N ALA A 217 -41.34 -67.58 25.82
CA ALA A 217 -41.38 -66.22 26.37
C ALA A 217 -40.21 -65.97 27.34
N GLY A 218 -39.89 -66.94 28.20
CA GLY A 218 -38.72 -66.86 29.09
C GLY A 218 -37.38 -66.81 28.34
N ARG A 219 -37.27 -67.54 27.21
CA ARG A 219 -36.05 -67.55 26.40
C ARG A 219 -35.85 -66.23 25.62
N VAL A 220 -36.94 -65.61 25.16
CA VAL A 220 -36.90 -64.30 24.51
C VAL A 220 -36.50 -63.21 25.52
N LEU A 221 -37.09 -63.21 26.72
CA LEU A 221 -36.73 -62.27 27.79
C LEU A 221 -35.26 -62.39 28.20
N CYS A 222 -34.73 -63.62 28.31
CA CYS A 222 -33.33 -63.87 28.65
C CYS A 222 -32.36 -63.44 27.52
N SER A 223 -32.79 -63.56 26.27
CA SER A 223 -32.01 -63.10 25.11
C SER A 223 -31.99 -61.57 25.01
N VAL A 224 -33.10 -60.92 25.36
CA VAL A 224 -33.21 -59.45 25.44
C VAL A 224 -32.33 -58.90 26.56
N THR A 225 -32.33 -59.51 27.75
CA THR A 225 -31.43 -59.09 28.85
C THR A 225 -29.95 -59.22 28.47
N GLN A 226 -29.58 -60.31 27.80
CA GLN A 226 -28.20 -60.54 27.39
C GLN A 226 -27.76 -59.61 26.24
N GLY A 227 -28.68 -59.19 25.37
CA GLY A 227 -28.43 -58.16 24.35
C GLY A 227 -28.23 -56.78 24.97
N LEU A 228 -29.00 -56.45 26.00
CA LEU A 228 -28.91 -55.17 26.72
C LEU A 228 -27.62 -55.03 27.54
N GLU A 229 -27.19 -56.08 28.25
CA GLU A 229 -25.91 -56.09 28.98
C GLU A 229 -24.70 -55.87 28.05
N LYS A 230 -24.75 -56.43 26.83
CA LYS A 230 -23.69 -56.23 25.82
C LYS A 230 -23.61 -54.79 25.32
N LEU A 231 -24.74 -54.10 25.18
CA LEU A 231 -24.77 -52.68 24.80
C LEU A 231 -24.25 -51.77 25.92
N GLN A 232 -24.57 -52.08 27.17
CA GLN A 232 -24.05 -51.38 28.34
C GLN A 232 -22.52 -51.50 28.48
N ALA A 233 -21.97 -52.68 28.15
CA ALA A 233 -20.52 -52.92 28.18
C ALA A 233 -19.75 -52.19 27.06
N LEU A 234 -20.39 -51.90 25.92
CA LEU A 234 -19.79 -51.13 24.83
C LEU A 234 -19.74 -49.63 25.16
N ASN A 235 -20.76 -49.11 25.85
CA ASN A 235 -20.85 -47.71 26.30
C ASN A 235 -19.77 -47.35 27.35
N GLY A 236 -19.32 -48.31 28.16
CA GLY A 236 -18.29 -48.09 29.19
C GLY A 236 -16.83 -48.09 28.69
N LYS A 237 -16.59 -48.26 27.38
CA LYS A 237 -15.25 -48.53 26.81
C LYS A 237 -14.69 -47.44 25.90
N GLU A 238 -15.33 -46.27 25.84
CA GLU A 238 -14.82 -45.12 25.10
C GLU A 238 -13.79 -44.34 25.94
N ASN A 239 -12.59 -44.90 26.02
CA ASN A 239 -11.41 -44.20 26.51
C ASN A 239 -10.91 -43.28 25.38
N TRP A 240 -11.38 -42.04 25.38
CA TRP A 240 -10.88 -40.99 24.48
C TRP A 240 -9.39 -40.76 24.76
N ARG A 241 -8.54 -41.34 23.92
CA ARG A 241 -7.11 -41.02 23.90
C ARG A 241 -6.98 -39.68 23.15
N GLU A 242 -6.81 -38.59 23.89
CA GLU A 242 -6.45 -37.29 23.30
C GLU A 242 -5.07 -37.40 22.60
N PRO A 243 -4.90 -36.76 21.42
CA PRO A 243 -3.59 -36.58 20.78
C PRO A 243 -2.71 -35.54 21.49
#